data_AF-A0A9X0CYB2-F1
#
_entry.id   AF-A0A9X0CYB2-F1
#
_cell.length_a   1.000
_cell.length_b   1.000
_cell.length_c   1.000
_cell.angle_alpha   90.00
_cell.angle_beta   90.00
_cell.angle_gamma   90.00
#
_symmetry.space_group_name_H-M   'P 1'
#
loop_
_entity.id
_entity.type
_entity.pdbx_description
1 polymer ?
#
loop_
_entity_poly.entity_id
_entity_poly.type
_entity_poly.pdbx_seq_one_letter_code
_entity_poly.pdbx_strand_id
1 'polypeptide(L)'
;MNCSENPDGTYQVTYNPVIAGEYTIRIKFAGQDIPGSPYNVTIYPSDGRYVSDGDASKCTSRGTGLHSAVLGQPNSFTVNASNAGRGSLMVGVEGPAIPAKEITVKHTGSNVYAVNYALEESGSYVLKVLWADRHIPGSPFHVTV
;
A
#
# COMPACT_ATOMS: atom_id res chain seq x y z
N MET A 1 -8.18 -18.54 12.82
CA MET A 1 -6.80 -18.03 12.88
C MET A 1 -6.03 -18.98 13.77
N ASN A 2 -4.93 -19.52 13.29
CA ASN A 2 -4.05 -20.43 14.02
C ASN A 2 -2.67 -19.81 14.12
N CYS A 3 -2.02 -19.97 15.28
CA CYS A 3 -0.64 -19.57 15.51
C CYS A 3 0.12 -20.79 16.03
N SER A 4 1.25 -21.13 15.42
CA SER A 4 2.12 -22.23 15.84
C SER A 4 3.55 -21.72 15.99
N GLU A 5 4.20 -22.10 17.09
CA GLU A 5 5.62 -21.82 17.32
C GLU A 5 6.48 -22.89 16.65
N ASN A 6 7.51 -22.45 15.95
CA ASN A 6 8.50 -23.30 15.30
C ASN A 6 9.68 -23.56 16.26
N PRO A 7 10.41 -24.68 16.11
CA PRO A 7 11.55 -25.01 16.96
C PRO A 7 12.70 -23.98 16.97
N ASP A 8 12.76 -23.12 15.96
CA ASP A 8 13.75 -22.04 15.82
C ASP A 8 13.34 -20.74 16.52
N GLY A 9 12.20 -20.73 17.23
CA GLY A 9 11.67 -19.56 17.93
C GLY A 9 10.87 -18.60 17.05
N THR A 10 10.58 -18.96 15.79
CA THR A 10 9.67 -18.20 14.93
C THR A 10 8.21 -18.60 15.14
N TYR A 11 7.26 -17.71 14.79
CA TYR A 11 5.83 -17.98 14.91
C TYR A 11 5.19 -17.98 13.52
N GLN A 12 4.53 -19.08 13.15
CA GLN A 12 3.73 -19.19 11.95
C GLN A 12 2.26 -18.91 12.24
N VAL A 13 1.69 -17.92 11.54
CA VAL A 13 0.28 -17.55 11.68
C VAL A 13 -0.45 -17.89 10.38
N THR A 14 -1.56 -18.64 10.49
CA THR A 14 -2.42 -19.02 9.36
C THR A 14 -3.84 -18.51 9.56
N TYR A 15 -4.43 -17.97 8.51
CA TYR A 15 -5.82 -17.50 8.49
C TYR A 15 -6.49 -17.92 7.18
N ASN A 16 -7.77 -18.28 7.26
CA ASN A 16 -8.57 -18.72 6.11
C ASN A 16 -9.75 -17.75 5.95
N PRO A 17 -9.57 -16.65 5.21
CA PRO A 17 -10.64 -15.72 4.95
C PRO A 17 -11.65 -16.36 3.99
N VAL A 18 -12.93 -16.34 4.38
CA VAL A 18 -14.03 -16.96 3.60
C VAL A 18 -14.68 -15.95 2.65
N ILE A 19 -14.48 -14.66 2.91
CA ILE A 19 -15.08 -13.56 2.16
C ILE A 19 -13.96 -12.74 1.52
N ALA A 20 -14.13 -12.40 0.25
CA ALA A 20 -13.23 -11.50 -0.45
C ALA A 20 -13.35 -10.08 0.09
N GLY A 21 -12.23 -9.37 0.20
CA GLY A 21 -12.21 -8.02 0.77
C GLY A 21 -10.83 -7.59 1.23
N GLU A 22 -10.76 -6.36 1.72
CA GLU A 22 -9.55 -5.80 2.33
C GLU A 22 -9.51 -6.16 3.82
N TYR A 23 -8.38 -6.68 4.27
CA TYR A 23 -8.14 -7.07 5.64
C TYR A 23 -6.89 -6.38 6.18
N THR A 24 -6.98 -5.86 7.40
CA THR A 24 -5.83 -5.29 8.12
C THR A 24 -5.36 -6.30 9.17
N ILE A 25 -4.15 -6.82 8.98
CA ILE A 25 -3.49 -7.75 9.92
C ILE A 25 -2.60 -6.92 10.84
N ARG A 26 -2.89 -6.94 12.13
CA ARG A 26 -2.05 -6.30 13.16
C ARG A 26 -1.25 -7.33 13.92
N ILE A 27 0.06 -7.15 13.95
CA ILE A 27 0.97 -7.98 14.72
C ILE A 27 1.54 -7.11 15.84
N LYS A 28 1.39 -7.55 17.08
CA LYS A 28 1.78 -6.79 18.27
C LYS A 28 2.70 -7.59 19.17
N PHE A 29 3.67 -6.90 19.76
CA PHE A 29 4.50 -7.39 20.85
C PHE A 29 4.32 -6.48 22.07
N ALA A 30 4.04 -7.06 23.24
CA ALA A 30 3.74 -6.32 24.47
C ALA A 30 2.65 -5.23 24.31
N GLY A 31 1.68 -5.45 23.42
CA GLY A 31 0.58 -4.51 23.14
C GLY A 31 0.90 -3.43 22.09
N GLN A 32 2.15 -3.32 21.64
CA GLN A 32 2.60 -2.37 20.62
C GLN A 32 2.78 -3.05 19.26
N ASP A 33 2.40 -2.36 18.17
CA ASP A 33 2.60 -2.86 16.81
C ASP A 33 4.10 -3.06 16.51
N ILE A 34 4.46 -4.20 15.92
CA ILE A 34 5.82 -4.46 15.47
C ILE A 34 6.15 -3.59 14.24
N PRO A 35 7.43 -3.37 13.92
CA PRO A 35 7.80 -2.76 12.64
C PRO A 35 7.15 -3.47 11.45
N GLY A 36 6.53 -2.70 10.55
CA GLY A 36 5.78 -3.21 9.41
C GLY A 36 4.30 -3.55 9.67
N SER A 37 3.85 -3.60 10.93
CA SER A 37 2.42 -3.68 11.25
C SER A 37 1.79 -2.27 11.23
N PRO A 38 0.59 -2.08 10.69
CA PRO A 38 -0.30 -3.11 10.13
C PRO A 38 0.03 -3.51 8.69
N TYR A 39 -0.24 -4.78 8.37
CA TYR A 39 -0.20 -5.30 7.00
C TYR A 39 -1.60 -5.25 6.39
N ASN A 40 -1.74 -4.59 5.25
CA ASN A 40 -3.00 -4.60 4.49
C ASN A 40 -2.94 -5.69 3.42
N VAL A 41 -3.90 -6.61 3.44
CA VAL A 41 -4.00 -7.73 2.50
C VAL A 41 -5.37 -7.70 1.84
N THR A 42 -5.38 -7.81 0.52
CA THR A 42 -6.61 -8.01 -0.26
C THR A 42 -6.79 -9.50 -0.52
N ILE A 43 -7.94 -10.03 -0.12
CA ILE A 43 -8.34 -11.41 -0.37
C ILE A 43 -9.21 -11.45 -1.61
N TYR A 44 -8.81 -12.26 -2.59
CA TYR A 44 -9.53 -12.46 -3.83
C TYR A 44 -10.48 -13.67 -3.75
N PRO A 45 -11.64 -13.64 -4.43
CA PRO A 45 -12.47 -14.82 -4.63
C PRO A 45 -11.68 -15.99 -5.21
N SER A 46 -11.95 -17.19 -4.74
CA SER A 46 -11.29 -18.42 -5.20
C SER A 46 -11.60 -18.77 -6.66
N ASP A 47 -12.67 -18.20 -7.24
CA ASP A 47 -13.03 -18.34 -8.65
C ASP A 47 -12.34 -17.31 -9.56
N GLY A 48 -11.44 -16.49 -9.01
CA GLY A 48 -10.70 -15.46 -9.73
C GLY A 48 -11.55 -14.26 -10.17
N ARG A 49 -12.84 -14.22 -9.82
CA ARG A 49 -13.75 -13.13 -10.21
C ARG A 49 -13.81 -12.06 -9.13
N TYR A 50 -12.68 -11.41 -8.85
CA TYR A 50 -12.79 -10.04 -8.35
C TYR A 50 -13.27 -9.20 -9.52
N VAL A 51 -14.57 -8.93 -9.60
CA VAL A 51 -15.08 -7.99 -10.61
C VAL A 51 -14.72 -6.60 -10.12
N SER A 52 -13.47 -6.19 -10.33
CA SER A 52 -13.10 -4.79 -10.20
C SER A 52 -13.75 -4.04 -11.36
N ASP A 53 -14.92 -3.44 -11.09
CA ASP A 53 -15.53 -2.44 -11.97
C ASP A 53 -14.79 -1.08 -11.87
N GLY A 54 -13.66 -1.05 -11.16
CA GLY A 54 -12.98 0.17 -10.78
C GLY A 54 -12.24 0.86 -11.93
N ASP A 55 -12.70 2.03 -12.34
CA ASP A 55 -12.10 2.83 -13.41
C ASP A 55 -10.96 3.72 -12.87
N ALA A 56 -9.73 3.26 -12.99
CA ALA A 56 -8.53 3.99 -12.55
C ALA A 56 -8.41 5.40 -13.18
N SER A 57 -8.98 5.63 -14.37
CA SER A 57 -8.97 6.95 -15.01
C SER A 57 -9.75 8.02 -14.25
N LYS A 58 -10.62 7.60 -13.31
CA LYS A 58 -11.39 8.49 -12.44
C LYS A 58 -10.69 8.79 -11.13
N CYS A 59 -9.56 8.16 -10.84
CA CYS A 59 -8.73 8.51 -9.69
C CYS A 59 -8.07 9.88 -9.91
N THR A 60 -7.87 10.61 -8.82
CA THR A 60 -7.07 11.84 -8.81
C THR A 60 -6.03 11.75 -7.69
N SER A 61 -4.83 12.28 -7.92
CA SER A 61 -3.77 12.33 -6.91
C SER A 61 -3.27 13.76 -6.71
N ARG A 62 -2.90 14.10 -5.47
CA ARG A 62 -2.35 15.42 -5.10
C ARG A 62 -1.37 15.30 -3.94
N GLY A 63 -0.30 16.08 -3.98
CA GLY A 63 0.70 16.17 -2.91
C GLY A 63 2.10 16.39 -3.47
N THR A 64 2.99 16.96 -2.68
CA THR A 64 4.39 17.20 -3.06
C THR A 64 5.16 15.90 -3.25
N GLY A 65 4.84 14.87 -2.44
CA GLY A 65 5.45 13.54 -2.51
C GLY A 65 5.25 12.79 -3.83
N LEU A 66 4.46 13.32 -4.77
CA LEU A 66 4.35 12.77 -6.13
C LEU A 66 5.52 13.19 -7.05
N HIS A 67 6.29 14.22 -6.68
CA HIS A 67 7.28 14.83 -7.58
C HIS A 67 8.63 15.07 -6.89
N SER A 68 8.63 15.33 -5.58
CA SER A 68 9.85 15.55 -4.80
C SER A 68 9.77 14.83 -3.47
N ALA A 69 10.94 14.44 -2.96
CA ALA A 69 11.06 13.81 -1.65
C ALA A 69 12.26 14.34 -0.87
N VAL A 70 12.17 14.26 0.45
CA VAL A 70 13.23 14.62 1.39
C VAL A 70 13.67 13.36 2.14
N LEU A 71 14.99 13.14 2.20
CA LEU A 71 15.58 12.00 2.90
C LEU A 71 15.24 11.99 4.38
N GLY A 72 14.99 10.79 4.92
CA GLY A 72 14.74 10.57 6.34
C GLY A 72 13.43 11.18 6.86
N GLN A 73 12.60 11.74 5.97
CA GLN A 73 11.30 12.32 6.31
C GLN A 73 10.16 11.58 5.60
N PRO A 74 8.95 11.53 6.18
CA PRO A 74 7.77 11.08 5.47
C PRO A 74 7.43 12.02 4.31
N ASN A 75 7.31 11.46 3.11
CA ASN A 75 6.89 12.15 1.90
C ASN A 75 5.45 11.75 1.59
N SER A 76 4.56 12.75 1.48
CA SER A 76 3.12 12.49 1.52
C SER A 76 2.40 12.90 0.24
N PHE A 77 1.37 12.12 -0.10
CA PHE A 77 0.37 12.50 -1.09
C PHE A 77 -0.97 11.84 -0.77
N THR A 78 -2.00 12.26 -1.51
CA THR A 78 -3.37 11.74 -1.39
C THR A 78 -3.84 11.20 -2.72
N VAL A 79 -4.66 10.16 -2.67
CA VAL A 79 -5.36 9.59 -3.83
C VAL A 79 -6.85 9.57 -3.52
N ASN A 80 -7.65 10.16 -4.41
CA ASN A 80 -9.10 10.11 -4.34
C ASN A 80 -9.62 9.20 -5.46
N ALA A 81 -10.27 8.11 -5.06
CA ALA A 81 -10.89 7.10 -5.90
C ALA A 81 -12.43 7.03 -5.70
N SER A 82 -13.05 8.10 -5.17
CA SER A 82 -14.49 8.15 -4.87
C SER A 82 -15.38 7.93 -6.09
N ASN A 83 -14.89 8.27 -7.29
CA ASN A 83 -15.59 8.10 -8.56
C ASN A 83 -15.04 6.93 -9.40
N ALA A 84 -14.11 6.16 -8.84
CA ALA A 84 -13.36 5.14 -9.57
C ALA A 84 -13.91 3.73 -9.35
N GLY A 85 -15.16 3.57 -8.92
CA GLY A 85 -15.77 2.26 -8.69
C GLY A 85 -15.11 1.46 -7.58
N ARG A 86 -15.29 0.14 -7.59
CA ARG A 86 -14.68 -0.78 -6.62
C ARG A 86 -13.31 -1.23 -7.08
N GLY A 87 -12.32 -1.06 -6.20
CA GLY A 87 -10.94 -1.46 -6.44
C GLY A 87 -10.11 -1.29 -5.17
N SER A 88 -8.86 -1.77 -5.23
CA SER A 88 -7.85 -1.51 -4.21
C SER A 88 -6.80 -0.53 -4.75
N LEU A 89 -6.26 0.28 -3.85
CA LEU A 89 -5.12 1.16 -4.13
C LEU A 89 -3.82 0.39 -3.84
N MET A 90 -2.97 0.26 -4.85
CA MET A 90 -1.60 -0.24 -4.69
C MET A 90 -0.59 0.87 -4.91
N VAL A 91 0.41 0.95 -4.03
CA VAL A 91 1.51 1.89 -4.14
C VAL A 91 2.83 1.13 -4.07
N GLY A 92 3.70 1.37 -5.03
CA GLY A 92 5.05 0.83 -5.06
C GLY A 92 6.07 1.94 -5.34
N VAL A 93 7.25 1.81 -4.74
CA VAL A 93 8.38 2.72 -4.98
C VAL A 93 9.55 1.87 -5.45
N GLU A 94 10.03 2.14 -6.66
CA GLU A 94 11.22 1.52 -7.23
C GLU A 94 12.35 2.54 -7.25
N GLY A 95 13.49 2.17 -6.65
CA GLY A 95 14.68 3.00 -6.53
C GLY A 95 15.90 2.33 -7.17
N PRO A 96 17.04 3.04 -7.23
CA PRO A 96 18.24 2.59 -7.93
C PRO A 96 18.95 1.40 -7.26
N ALA A 97 18.90 1.30 -5.92
CA ALA A 97 19.53 0.21 -5.18
C ALA A 97 18.75 -0.18 -3.91
N ILE A 98 18.37 0.83 -3.10
CA ILE A 98 17.70 0.59 -1.82
C ILE A 98 16.17 0.77 -1.95
N PRO A 99 15.35 -0.22 -1.52
CA PRO A 99 13.90 -0.08 -1.43
C PRO A 99 13.48 1.08 -0.50
N ALA A 100 12.26 1.59 -0.67
CA ALA A 100 11.72 2.54 0.29
C ALA A 100 11.68 1.93 1.71
N LYS A 101 12.13 2.70 2.70
CA LYS A 101 12.17 2.26 4.11
C LYS A 101 10.78 1.90 4.63
N GLU A 102 9.80 2.70 4.26
CA GLU A 102 8.41 2.53 4.65
C GLU A 102 7.51 3.03 3.53
N ILE A 103 6.40 2.34 3.32
CA ILE A 103 5.27 2.81 2.52
C ILE A 103 4.00 2.53 3.32
N THR A 104 3.30 3.58 3.71
CA THR A 104 2.05 3.50 4.49
C THR A 104 0.91 4.06 3.66
N VAL A 105 -0.10 3.22 3.42
CA VAL A 105 -1.36 3.59 2.76
C VAL A 105 -2.49 3.53 3.77
N LYS A 106 -3.17 4.65 4.00
CA LYS A 106 -4.27 4.77 4.95
C LYS A 106 -5.55 5.19 4.23
N HIS A 107 -6.57 4.34 4.26
CA HIS A 107 -7.93 4.73 3.84
C HIS A 107 -8.52 5.70 4.87
N THR A 108 -8.88 6.90 4.43
CA THR A 108 -9.44 7.96 5.27
C THR A 108 -10.97 8.05 5.16
N GLY A 109 -11.59 7.10 4.46
CA GLY A 109 -13.03 7.08 4.16
C GLY A 109 -13.36 7.61 2.77
N SER A 110 -14.56 7.28 2.27
CA SER A 110 -15.07 7.71 0.95
C SER A 110 -14.10 7.44 -0.23
N ASN A 111 -13.36 6.33 -0.18
CA ASN A 111 -12.30 5.98 -1.14
C ASN A 111 -11.24 7.08 -1.33
N VAL A 112 -10.96 7.82 -0.26
CA VAL A 112 -9.80 8.70 -0.17
C VAL A 112 -8.71 8.00 0.62
N TYR A 113 -7.48 8.10 0.15
CA TYR A 113 -6.32 7.43 0.71
C TYR A 113 -5.21 8.44 0.94
N ALA A 114 -4.66 8.45 2.15
CA ALA A 114 -3.43 9.16 2.48
C ALA A 114 -2.26 8.19 2.35
N VAL A 115 -1.23 8.60 1.61
CA VAL A 115 -0.04 7.79 1.36
C VAL A 115 1.17 8.53 1.92
N ASN A 116 2.03 7.80 2.63
CA ASN A 116 3.33 8.27 3.11
C ASN A 116 4.39 7.27 2.71
N TYR A 117 5.56 7.75 2.30
CA TYR A 117 6.74 6.90 2.10
C TYR A 117 8.02 7.60 2.58
N ALA A 118 9.01 6.82 2.98
CA ALA A 118 10.30 7.33 3.44
C ALA A 118 11.45 6.73 2.62
N LEU A 119 12.38 7.59 2.19
CA LEU A 119 13.58 7.22 1.41
C LEU A 119 14.85 7.48 2.23
N GLU A 120 15.84 6.62 2.05
CA GLU A 120 17.13 6.67 2.76
C GLU A 120 18.33 6.95 1.84
N GLU A 121 18.14 6.96 0.52
CA GLU A 121 19.20 7.20 -0.46
C GLU A 121 18.77 8.26 -1.47
N SER A 122 19.69 9.14 -1.87
CA SER A 122 19.45 10.11 -2.93
C SER A 122 19.44 9.40 -4.29
N GLY A 123 18.57 9.84 -5.20
CA GLY A 123 18.45 9.18 -6.48
C GLY A 123 17.15 9.50 -7.21
N SER A 124 16.97 8.80 -8.32
CA SER A 124 15.74 8.84 -9.11
C SER A 124 14.87 7.64 -8.78
N TYR A 125 13.64 7.92 -8.36
CA TYR A 125 12.66 6.92 -7.95
C TYR A 125 11.45 6.92 -8.88
N VAL A 126 10.90 5.73 -9.11
CA VAL A 126 9.66 5.52 -9.84
C VAL A 126 8.57 5.15 -8.85
N LEU A 127 7.62 6.06 -8.65
CA LEU A 127 6.45 5.87 -7.78
C LEU A 127 5.27 5.38 -8.63
N LYS A 128 4.89 4.12 -8.42
CA LYS A 128 3.76 3.47 -9.09
C LYS A 128 2.54 3.55 -8.18
N VAL A 129 1.44 4.07 -8.72
CA VAL A 129 0.16 4.20 -8.04
C VAL A 129 -0.91 3.58 -8.93
N LEU A 130 -1.50 2.48 -8.47
CA LEU A 130 -2.46 1.70 -9.24
C LEU A 130 -3.79 1.64 -8.50
N TRP A 131 -4.88 1.69 -9.26
CA TRP A 131 -6.23 1.40 -8.79
C TRP A 131 -6.78 0.23 -9.59
N ALA A 132 -7.26 -0.82 -8.89
CA ALA A 132 -7.74 -2.04 -9.56
C ALA A 132 -6.73 -2.57 -10.59
N ASP A 133 -5.46 -2.68 -10.17
CA ASP A 133 -4.32 -3.16 -10.97
C ASP A 133 -4.00 -2.35 -12.23
N ARG A 134 -4.54 -1.13 -12.34
CA ARG A 134 -4.27 -0.21 -13.46
C ARG A 134 -3.69 1.09 -12.96
N HIS A 135 -2.73 1.66 -13.70
CA HIS A 135 -2.16 2.96 -13.37
C HIS A 135 -3.24 4.06 -13.33
N ILE A 136 -3.21 4.87 -12.27
CA ILE A 136 -4.00 6.10 -12.21
C ILE A 136 -3.39 7.16 -13.14
N PRO A 137 -4.14 8.21 -13.53
CA PRO A 137 -3.59 9.33 -14.28
C PRO A 137 -2.34 9.92 -13.61
N GLY A 138 -1.27 10.09 -14.40
CA GLY A 138 0.02 10.60 -13.95
C GLY A 138 0.98 9.52 -13.44
N SER A 139 0.51 8.31 -13.16
CA SER A 139 1.38 7.18 -12.80
C SER A 139 1.95 6.50 -14.07
N PRO A 140 3.23 6.06 -14.07
CA PRO A 140 4.22 6.20 -13.00
C PRO A 140 4.72 7.64 -12.81
N PHE A 141 4.87 8.04 -11.55
CA PHE A 141 5.45 9.33 -11.17
C PHE A 141 6.97 9.20 -11.01
N HIS A 142 7.70 10.23 -11.41
CA HIS A 142 9.14 10.30 -11.24
C HIS A 142 9.46 11.25 -10.10
N VAL A 143 10.12 10.73 -9.07
CA VAL A 143 10.48 11.47 -7.86
C VAL A 143 12.00 11.58 -7.79
N THR A 144 12.49 12.80 -7.62
CA THR A 144 13.91 13.06 -7.34
C THR A 144 14.10 13.48 -5.90
N VAL A 145 15.18 12.99 -5.31
CA VAL A 145 15.64 13.28 -3.95
C VAL A 145 16.99 13.98 -4.00
#